data_AF-A0A6P0SL45-F1
#
_entry.id   AF-A0A6P0SL45-F1
#
_cell.length_a   1.000
_cell.length_b   1.000
_cell.length_c   1.000
_cell.angle_alpha   90.00
_cell.angle_beta   90.00
_cell.angle_gamma   90.00
#
_symmetry.space_group_name_H-M   'P 1'
#
loop_
_entity.id
_entity.type
_entity.pdbx_description
1 polymer ?
#
loop_
_entity_poly.entity_id
_entity_poly.type
_entity_poly.pdbx_seq_one_letter_code
_entity_poly.pdbx_strand_id
1 'polypeptide(L)'
;HQQSAAQLRQVIIQELKTLQSAKLIRANIEPELEANALLALVNGVSLDSLIQAKRLSSDHQQIVIRRYVNELLSTHAISGSGNP
;
A
#
# COMPACT_ATOMS: atom_id res chain seq x y z
N HIS A 1 -15.87 -4.98 13.91
CA HIS A 1 -15.23 -4.95 12.57
C HIS A 1 -15.16 -3.55 11.94
N GLN A 2 -16.25 -2.76 11.89
CA GLN A 2 -16.20 -1.43 11.24
C GLN A 2 -15.32 -0.41 11.97
N GLN A 3 -15.36 -0.40 13.31
CA GLN A 3 -14.57 0.53 14.12
C GLN A 3 -13.06 0.28 14.01
N SER A 4 -12.63 -1.00 13.95
CA SER A 4 -11.22 -1.37 13.76
C SER A 4 -10.73 -1.04 12.34
N ALA A 5 -11.59 -1.21 11.32
CA ALA A 5 -11.26 -0.84 9.94
C ALA A 5 -11.13 0.69 9.78
N ALA A 6 -12.01 1.46 10.43
CA ALA A 6 -11.94 2.92 10.42
C ALA A 6 -10.68 3.44 11.14
N GLN A 7 -10.31 2.83 12.27
CA GLN A 7 -9.06 3.16 12.98
C GLN A 7 -7.82 2.85 12.13
N LEU A 8 -7.77 1.67 11.51
CA LEU A 8 -6.67 1.31 10.61
C LEU A 8 -6.58 2.26 9.42
N ARG A 9 -7.72 2.61 8.80
CA ARG A 9 -7.77 3.61 7.74
C ARG A 9 -7.16 4.93 8.19
N GLN A 10 -7.52 5.41 9.37
CA GLN A 10 -6.99 6.67 9.88
C GLN A 10 -5.47 6.64 10.09
N VAL A 11 -4.94 5.53 10.60
CA VAL A 11 -3.48 5.33 10.74
C VAL A 11 -2.79 5.37 9.38
N ILE A 12 -3.34 4.68 8.37
CA ILE A 12 -2.77 4.68 7.01
C ILE A 12 -2.80 6.08 6.40
N ILE A 13 -3.91 6.82 6.54
CA ILE A 13 -4.01 8.21 6.04
C ILE A 13 -2.93 9.08 6.68
N GLN A 14 -2.73 8.96 7.99
CA GLN A 14 -1.75 9.78 8.70
C GLN A 14 -0.32 9.45 8.24
N GLU A 15 -0.01 8.17 8.04
CA GLU A 15 1.28 7.74 7.52
C GLU A 15 1.53 8.26 6.11
N LEU A 16 0.55 8.14 5.20
CA LEU A 16 0.66 8.67 3.85
C LEU A 16 0.87 10.19 3.84
N LYS A 17 0.18 10.94 4.70
CA LYS A 17 0.40 12.39 4.86
C LYS A 17 1.81 12.71 5.35
N THR A 18 2.33 11.94 6.30
CA THR A 18 3.71 12.07 6.80
C THR A 18 4.72 11.81 5.69
N LEU A 19 4.58 10.70 4.95
CA LEU A 19 5.45 10.32 3.85
C LEU A 19 5.41 11.34 2.69
N GLN A 20 4.24 11.91 2.40
CA GLN A 20 4.07 12.93 1.37
C GLN A 20 4.73 14.26 1.81
N SER A 21 4.59 14.64 3.08
CA SER A 21 5.25 15.81 3.65
C SER A 21 6.78 15.67 3.62
N ALA A 22 7.28 14.45 3.81
CA ALA A 22 8.69 14.08 3.65
C ALA A 22 9.13 13.93 2.17
N LYS A 23 8.22 14.13 1.20
CA LYS A 23 8.44 13.97 -0.25
C LYS A 23 8.87 12.55 -0.68
N LEU A 24 8.64 11.55 0.17
CA LEU A 24 8.97 10.14 -0.09
C LEU A 24 7.95 9.48 -1.04
N ILE A 25 6.71 9.92 -1.00
CA ILE A 25 5.66 9.53 -1.95
C ILE A 25 5.23 10.72 -2.81
N ARG A 26 4.67 10.42 -3.99
CA ARG A 26 4.34 11.45 -4.99
C ARG A 26 3.35 12.48 -4.45
N ALA A 27 3.55 13.74 -4.83
CA ALA A 27 2.71 14.84 -4.38
C ALA A 27 1.31 14.87 -5.01
N ASN A 28 1.10 14.18 -6.13
CA ASN A 28 -0.18 14.10 -6.83
C ASN A 28 -1.08 12.96 -6.33
N ILE A 29 -0.68 12.30 -5.24
CA ILE A 29 -1.43 11.24 -4.61
C ILE A 29 -2.38 11.85 -3.58
N GLU A 30 -3.63 11.39 -3.54
CA GLU A 30 -4.63 11.76 -2.55
C GLU A 30 -4.61 10.76 -1.37
N PRO A 31 -4.08 11.10 -0.18
CA PRO A 31 -3.85 10.14 0.90
C PRO A 31 -5.11 9.39 1.36
N GLU A 32 -6.28 10.02 1.29
CA GLU A 32 -7.55 9.42 1.69
C GLU A 32 -8.07 8.39 0.70
N LEU A 33 -7.83 8.62 -0.61
CA LEU A 33 -8.15 7.68 -1.67
C LEU A 33 -7.22 6.47 -1.59
N GLU A 34 -5.92 6.71 -1.40
CA GLU A 34 -4.94 5.62 -1.32
C GLU A 34 -5.11 4.75 -0.09
N ALA A 35 -5.48 5.31 1.05
CA ALA A 35 -5.78 4.50 2.23
C ALA A 35 -6.94 3.53 1.96
N ASN A 36 -7.97 3.96 1.22
CA ASN A 36 -9.07 3.09 0.82
C ASN A 36 -8.61 2.01 -0.18
N ALA A 37 -7.78 2.40 -1.14
CA ALA A 37 -7.27 1.49 -2.17
C ALA A 37 -6.32 0.43 -1.58
N LEU A 38 -5.41 0.81 -0.67
CA LEU A 38 -4.55 -0.12 0.08
C LEU A 38 -5.36 -1.12 0.91
N LEU A 39 -6.38 -0.64 1.63
CA LEU A 39 -7.25 -1.53 2.40
C LEU A 39 -8.01 -2.50 1.49
N ALA A 40 -8.54 -2.02 0.36
CA ALA A 40 -9.23 -2.87 -0.61
C ALA A 40 -8.28 -3.92 -1.20
N LEU A 41 -7.04 -3.55 -1.52
CA LEU A 41 -6.01 -4.45 -2.02
C LEU A 41 -5.68 -5.56 -1.01
N VAL A 42 -5.37 -5.19 0.23
CA VAL A 42 -5.03 -6.15 1.29
C VAL A 42 -6.22 -7.06 1.60
N ASN A 43 -7.44 -6.52 1.61
CA ASN A 43 -8.65 -7.32 1.81
C ASN A 43 -8.85 -8.32 0.65
N GLY A 44 -8.67 -7.90 -0.60
CA GLY A 44 -8.78 -8.77 -1.77
C GLY A 44 -7.73 -9.88 -1.78
N VAL A 45 -6.48 -9.55 -1.46
CA VAL A 45 -5.38 -10.52 -1.32
C VAL A 45 -5.65 -11.51 -0.18
N SER A 46 -6.14 -11.02 0.96
CA SER A 46 -6.49 -11.88 2.09
C SER A 46 -7.66 -12.80 1.75
N LEU A 47 -8.68 -12.29 1.05
CA LEU A 47 -9.83 -13.08 0.62
C LEU A 47 -9.42 -14.17 -0.38
N ASP A 48 -8.58 -13.85 -1.37
CA ASP A 48 -8.01 -14.82 -2.32
C ASP A 48 -7.39 -16.03 -1.62
N SER A 49 -6.64 -15.78 -0.53
CA SER A 49 -5.99 -16.83 0.26
C SER A 49 -6.96 -17.81 0.93
N LEU A 50 -8.21 -17.39 1.16
CA LEU A 50 -9.26 -18.13 1.86
C LEU A 50 -10.20 -18.87 0.91
N ILE A 51 -10.50 -18.32 -0.27
CA ILE A 51 -11.60 -18.82 -1.12
C ILE A 51 -11.16 -19.43 -2.45
N GLN A 52 -9.97 -19.12 -2.96
CA GLN A 52 -9.55 -19.55 -4.29
C GLN A 52 -8.81 -20.89 -4.25
N ALA A 53 -9.20 -21.81 -5.15
CA ALA A 53 -8.51 -23.09 -5.33
C ALA A 53 -7.06 -22.91 -5.81
N LYS A 54 -6.80 -21.85 -6.60
CA LYS A 54 -5.47 -21.44 -7.06
C LYS A 54 -5.12 -20.06 -6.52
N ARG A 55 -5.00 -19.98 -5.19
CA ARG A 55 -4.61 -18.77 -4.47
C ARG A 55 -3.17 -18.33 -4.76
N LEU A 56 -2.91 -17.05 -4.54
CA LEU A 56 -1.56 -16.49 -4.51
C LEU A 56 -0.77 -17.12 -3.35
N SER A 57 0.47 -17.55 -3.64
CA SER A 57 1.44 -17.90 -2.60
C SER A 57 1.78 -16.66 -1.77
N SER A 58 2.28 -16.85 -0.54
CA SER A 58 2.69 -15.72 0.30
C SER A 58 3.69 -14.79 -0.41
N ASP A 59 4.63 -15.35 -1.18
CA ASP A 59 5.58 -14.57 -1.97
C ASP A 59 4.88 -13.74 -3.05
N HIS A 60 3.90 -14.30 -3.76
CA HIS A 60 3.14 -13.55 -4.75
C HIS A 60 2.25 -12.47 -4.12
N GLN A 61 1.69 -12.72 -2.93
CA GLN A 61 0.96 -11.70 -2.18
C GLN A 61 1.87 -10.52 -1.83
N GLN A 62 3.08 -10.79 -1.33
CA GLN A 62 4.08 -9.76 -1.06
C GLN A 62 4.47 -8.99 -2.31
N ILE A 63 4.64 -9.67 -3.45
CA ILE A 63 4.98 -9.03 -4.73
C ILE A 63 3.87 -8.06 -5.16
N VAL A 64 2.60 -8.45 -5.07
CA VAL A 64 1.47 -7.59 -5.44
C VAL A 64 1.43 -6.34 -4.57
N ILE A 65 1.56 -6.50 -3.25
CA ILE A 65 1.55 -5.37 -2.30
C ILE A 65 2.76 -4.45 -2.56
N ARG A 66 3.96 -5.01 -2.74
CA ARG A 66 5.17 -4.22 -3.04
C ARG A 66 5.06 -3.45 -4.35
N ARG A 67 4.51 -4.07 -5.41
CA ARG A 67 4.28 -3.38 -6.69
C ARG A 67 3.39 -2.17 -6.50
N TYR A 68 2.29 -2.33 -5.77
CA TYR A 68 1.39 -1.21 -5.47
C TYR A 68 2.11 -0.09 -4.71
N VAL A 69 2.83 -0.42 -3.63
CA VAL A 69 3.57 0.57 -2.82
C VAL A 69 4.64 1.28 -3.64
N ASN A 70 5.36 0.56 -4.51
CA ASN A 70 6.40 1.13 -5.34
C ASN A 70 5.85 2.20 -6.29
N GLU A 71 4.63 2.04 -6.80
CA GLU A 71 3.97 3.06 -7.62
C GLU A 71 3.63 4.32 -6.80
N LEU A 72 3.54 4.26 -5.48
CA LEU A 72 3.33 5.45 -4.65
C LEU A 72 4.60 6.28 -4.47
N LEU A 73 5.78 5.67 -4.63
CA LEU A 73 7.06 6.30 -4.37
C LEU A 73 7.32 7.46 -5.34
N SER A 74 7.90 8.54 -4.81
CA SER A 74 8.42 9.63 -5.64
C SER A 74 9.59 9.16 -6.49
N THR A 75 9.74 9.68 -7.70
CA THR A 75 10.92 9.42 -8.56
C THR A 75 12.25 9.71 -7.84
N HIS A 76 12.27 10.68 -6.91
CA HIS A 76 13.43 11.00 -6.08
C HIS A 76 13.69 10.01 -4.93
N ALA A 77 12.71 9.22 -4.53
CA ALA A 77 12.86 8.20 -3.48
C ALA A 77 13.54 6.92 -3.97
N ILE A 78 13.60 6.72 -5.30
CA ILE A 78 14.16 5.51 -5.93
C ILE A 78 15.70 5.61 -6.11
N SER A 79 16.29 6.79 -5.94
CA SER A 79 17.75 7.01 -6.09
C SER A 79 18.61 6.45 -4.95
N GLY A 80 18.07 5.64 -4.04
CA GLY A 80 18.78 5.06 -2.90
C GLY A 80 19.32 3.64 -3.07
N SER A 81 19.07 2.97 -4.20
CA SER A 81 19.47 1.56 -4.39
C SER A 81 20.16 1.27 -5.73
N GLY A 82 21.11 2.12 -6.12
CA GLY A 82 21.92 1.83 -7.30
C GLY A 82 23.21 2.62 -7.33
N ASN A 83 24.30 2.00 -6.87
CA ASN A 83 25.60 2.10 -7.51
C ASN A 83 26.61 1.10 -6.91
N PRO A 84 27.56 0.57 -7.69
CA PRO A 84 27.57 0.20 -9.11
C PRO A 84 27.45 -1.32 -9.33
#